data_AF-A0A9N8W619-F1
#
_entry.id   AF-A0A9N8W619-F1
#
_cell.length_a   1.000
_cell.length_b   1.000
_cell.length_c   1.000
_cell.angle_alpha   90.00
_cell.angle_beta   90.00
_cell.angle_gamma   90.00
#
_symmetry.space_group_name_H-M   'P 1'
#
loop_
_entity.id
_entity.type
_entity.pdbx_description
1 polymer ?
#
loop_
_entity_poly.entity_id
_entity_poly.type
_entity_poly.pdbx_seq_one_letter_code
_entity_poly.pdbx_strand_id
1 'polypeptide(L)'
;MSVELGFAETPEGPLTADKFPSKVGGIPAWLNPEFILPVEKVRCGVCEKPMILLLQLYTPEDEPPEAFHRMVYIFICSIGACHKTSWQKRSQLPKDNPYWNPSKVDDSNQPITTHHAAHQCVVCGLHGSKTCGKCKAINYCSREHQTSHWTIGQHKLHCGATDLSAEAVAKGIKLCRNAVLFPEYEIVSESETLPDSKEQDTLTEGSSLNNSQALVPVGDEVYENSNVDVDEAFLKFQKRISFQPDQVVRYARLEYNENTDPLWISDYGKPTADDLPPCEHCGQQRTFEFQILSTLLNHLNIDNTRTDSLDWGSLLVYTCKANCHVLKKVFVSEIIWRQDFSEEGLNFGHGKLEA
;
A
#
# COMPACT_ATOMS: atom_id res chain seq x y z
N MET A 1 9.39 18.96 -12.10
CA MET A 1 8.56 18.41 -11.02
C MET A 1 9.42 17.46 -10.22
N SER A 2 9.58 17.77 -8.94
CA SER A 2 10.28 16.94 -7.97
C SER A 2 9.40 15.72 -7.64
N VAL A 3 9.99 14.53 -7.59
CA VAL A 3 9.32 13.28 -7.21
C VAL A 3 10.24 12.54 -6.25
N GLU A 4 9.68 11.98 -5.18
CA GLU A 4 10.38 11.03 -4.32
C GLU A 4 9.99 9.61 -4.69
N LEU A 5 10.98 8.76 -4.88
CA LEU A 5 10.80 7.35 -5.17
C LEU A 5 10.89 6.56 -3.87
N GLY A 6 10.00 5.59 -3.69
CA GLY A 6 10.03 4.66 -2.57
C GLY A 6 10.54 3.30 -3.00
N PHE A 7 11.44 2.71 -2.23
CA PHE A 7 12.02 1.37 -2.42
C PHE A 7 11.66 0.46 -1.25
N ALA A 8 11.27 -0.79 -1.53
CA ALA A 8 10.89 -1.74 -0.50
C ALA A 8 12.14 -2.48 0.03
N GLU A 9 12.53 -2.16 1.26
CA GLU A 9 13.73 -2.71 1.92
C GLU A 9 13.38 -3.54 3.16
N THR A 10 14.29 -4.44 3.54
CA THR A 10 14.11 -5.21 4.79
C THR A 10 14.28 -4.26 5.98
N PRO A 11 13.32 -4.18 6.91
CA PRO A 11 13.42 -3.27 8.04
C PRO A 11 14.64 -3.58 8.91
N GLU A 12 15.41 -2.57 9.28
CA GLU A 12 16.55 -2.72 10.21
C GLU A 12 16.09 -3.01 11.65
N GLY A 13 14.82 -2.73 11.96
CA GLY A 13 14.22 -3.00 13.26
C GLY A 13 12.69 -2.97 13.22
N PRO A 14 12.04 -3.07 14.39
CA PRO A 14 10.58 -3.03 14.46
C PRO A 14 10.01 -1.71 13.93
N LEU A 15 9.04 -1.81 13.02
CA LEU A 15 8.28 -0.70 12.45
C LEU A 15 7.08 -0.38 13.35
N THR A 16 7.35 0.39 14.41
CA THR A 16 6.37 0.76 15.44
C THR A 16 5.76 2.13 15.17
N ALA A 17 4.55 2.37 15.68
CA ALA A 17 3.77 3.57 15.35
C ALA A 17 4.41 4.89 15.80
N ASP A 18 5.24 4.88 16.85
CA ASP A 18 6.04 6.02 17.31
C ASP A 18 7.11 6.48 16.31
N LYS A 19 7.48 5.62 15.35
CA LYS A 19 8.43 5.92 14.29
C LYS A 19 7.78 6.40 13.00
N PHE A 20 6.45 6.41 12.93
CA PHE A 20 5.67 6.78 11.73
C PHE A 20 6.16 6.09 10.44
N PRO A 21 6.24 4.74 10.40
CA PRO A 21 6.89 4.05 9.29
C PRO A 21 6.07 4.14 8.01
N SER A 22 6.75 4.42 6.91
CA SER A 22 6.29 4.08 5.56
C SER A 22 6.65 2.63 5.28
N LYS A 23 5.67 1.79 4.93
CA LYS A 23 5.85 0.33 4.86
C LYS A 23 4.88 -0.38 3.92
N VAL A 24 5.32 -1.55 3.46
CA VAL A 24 4.53 -2.55 2.75
C VAL A 24 4.06 -3.62 3.74
N GLY A 25 2.82 -4.09 3.60
CA GLY A 25 2.32 -5.30 4.27
C GLY A 25 2.40 -5.28 5.80
N GLY A 26 2.39 -6.48 6.40
CA GLY A 26 2.37 -6.65 7.86
C GLY A 26 1.08 -6.13 8.53
N ILE A 27 1.17 -5.79 9.82
CA ILE A 27 0.06 -5.13 10.53
C ILE A 27 0.21 -3.60 10.43
N PRO A 28 -0.90 -2.83 10.45
CA PRO A 28 -0.82 -1.38 10.44
C PRO A 28 -0.19 -0.85 11.72
N ALA A 29 0.72 0.10 11.58
CA ALA A 29 1.18 0.94 12.67
C ALA A 29 0.19 2.12 12.78
N TRP A 30 -0.82 1.96 13.64
CA TRP A 30 -1.92 2.91 13.76
C TRP A 30 -1.46 4.25 14.32
N LEU A 31 -1.70 5.30 13.54
CA LEU A 31 -1.43 6.67 13.91
C LEU A 31 -2.28 7.09 15.12
N ASN A 32 -3.51 6.60 15.24
CA ASN A 32 -4.29 6.75 16.47
C ASN A 32 -4.47 5.38 17.13
N PRO A 33 -3.85 5.11 18.29
CA PRO A 33 -3.90 3.80 18.94
C PRO A 33 -5.24 3.53 19.67
N GLU A 34 -6.05 4.56 19.95
CA GLU A 34 -7.38 4.40 20.58
C GLU A 34 -8.47 4.11 19.54
N PHE A 35 -8.31 4.62 18.33
CA PHE A 35 -9.31 4.51 17.27
C PHE A 35 -8.74 3.72 16.11
N ILE A 36 -8.88 2.41 16.22
CA ILE A 36 -8.43 1.47 15.21
C ILE A 36 -9.55 1.16 14.25
N LEU A 37 -9.22 1.02 12.96
CA LEU A 37 -10.21 0.80 11.92
C LEU A 37 -10.93 -0.55 12.14
N PRO A 38 -12.28 -0.57 12.18
CA PRO A 38 -13.05 -1.80 12.32
C PRO A 38 -13.15 -2.54 10.98
N VAL A 39 -13.23 -3.87 11.03
CA VAL A 39 -13.21 -4.71 9.83
C VAL A 39 -14.35 -4.38 8.86
N GLU A 40 -15.50 -3.94 9.37
CA GLU A 40 -16.66 -3.53 8.59
C GLU A 40 -16.36 -2.38 7.63
N LYS A 41 -15.30 -1.59 7.89
CA LYS A 41 -14.85 -0.49 7.02
C LYS A 41 -13.77 -0.92 6.01
N VAL A 42 -13.32 -2.17 6.09
CA VAL A 42 -12.27 -2.78 5.25
C VAL A 42 -12.64 -4.19 4.81
N ARG A 43 -13.91 -4.43 4.47
CA ARG A 43 -14.34 -5.66 3.80
C ARG A 43 -14.21 -5.51 2.29
N CYS A 44 -13.79 -6.58 1.64
CA CYS A 44 -13.90 -6.71 0.21
C CYS A 44 -15.38 -6.66 -0.21
N GLY A 45 -15.75 -5.77 -1.13
CA GLY A 45 -17.11 -5.68 -1.67
C GLY A 45 -17.52 -6.86 -2.56
N VAL A 46 -16.60 -7.75 -2.93
CA VAL A 46 -16.86 -8.93 -3.77
C VAL A 46 -16.97 -10.20 -2.92
N CYS A 47 -15.94 -10.53 -2.14
CA CYS A 47 -15.93 -11.75 -1.33
C CYS A 47 -16.30 -11.53 0.15
N GLU A 48 -16.54 -10.29 0.58
CA GLU A 48 -16.89 -9.88 1.95
C GLU A 48 -15.86 -10.20 3.05
N LYS A 49 -14.73 -10.77 2.67
CA LYS A 49 -13.61 -11.08 3.57
C LYS A 49 -12.91 -9.81 4.05
N PRO A 50 -12.28 -9.85 5.24
CA PRO A 50 -11.39 -8.78 5.68
C PRO A 50 -10.28 -8.57 4.65
N MET A 51 -10.07 -7.32 4.25
CA MET A 51 -8.89 -6.94 3.50
C MET A 51 -7.67 -6.84 4.41
N ILE A 52 -6.49 -6.94 3.82
CA ILE A 52 -5.20 -6.84 4.49
C ILE A 52 -4.45 -5.60 4.04
N LEU A 53 -3.54 -5.10 4.87
CA LEU A 53 -2.75 -3.91 4.56
C LEU A 53 -1.83 -4.21 3.38
N LEU A 54 -1.96 -3.45 2.30
CA LEU A 54 -1.02 -3.44 1.18
C LEU A 54 0.13 -2.48 1.49
N LEU A 55 -0.21 -1.25 1.84
CA LEU A 55 0.72 -0.14 1.98
C LEU A 55 0.26 0.79 3.11
N GLN A 56 1.23 1.34 3.84
CA GLN A 56 1.05 2.46 4.73
C GLN A 56 2.13 3.50 4.40
N LEU A 57 1.74 4.75 4.16
CA LEU A 57 2.69 5.84 3.90
C LEU A 57 2.50 6.96 4.90
N TYR A 58 3.60 7.37 5.52
CA TYR A 58 3.67 8.60 6.29
C TYR A 58 3.88 9.77 5.32
N THR A 59 2.94 10.70 5.33
CA THR A 59 2.79 11.78 4.34
C THR A 59 2.50 13.08 5.10
N PRO A 60 3.42 13.54 5.95
CA PRO A 60 3.20 14.66 6.86
C PRO A 60 2.94 15.95 6.09
N GLU A 61 2.11 16.81 6.65
CA GLU A 61 1.72 18.05 5.99
C GLU A 61 1.60 19.25 6.91
N ASP A 62 2.14 20.38 6.47
CA ASP A 62 2.22 21.59 7.30
C ASP A 62 0.85 22.25 7.50
N GLU A 63 -0.02 22.16 6.49
CA GLU A 63 -1.35 22.77 6.51
C GLU A 63 -2.45 21.78 6.03
N PRO A 64 -3.57 21.68 6.75
CA PRO A 64 -3.85 22.34 8.04
C PRO A 64 -3.03 21.70 9.18
N PRO A 65 -2.95 22.31 10.38
CA PRO A 65 -2.14 21.79 11.49
C PRO A 65 -2.44 20.34 11.85
N GLU A 66 -3.68 19.89 11.66
CA GLU A 66 -4.13 18.50 11.89
C GLU A 66 -3.52 17.49 10.90
N ALA A 67 -2.93 17.93 9.80
CA ALA A 67 -2.26 17.09 8.82
C ALA A 67 -0.77 16.86 9.12
N PHE A 68 -0.23 17.44 10.21
CA PHE A 68 1.19 17.33 10.55
C PHE A 68 1.67 15.89 10.62
N HIS A 69 0.95 15.03 11.35
CA HIS A 69 1.09 13.60 11.22
C HIS A 69 -0.06 13.08 10.37
N ARG A 70 0.25 12.78 9.11
CA ARG A 70 -0.73 12.26 8.16
C ARG A 70 -0.25 10.91 7.66
N MET A 71 -1.16 9.94 7.72
CA MET A 71 -0.89 8.57 7.34
C MET A 71 -1.96 8.09 6.35
N VAL A 72 -1.54 7.54 5.23
CA VAL A 72 -2.42 6.91 4.25
C VAL A 72 -2.31 5.41 4.41
N TYR A 73 -3.45 4.73 4.57
CA TYR A 73 -3.53 3.28 4.69
C TYR A 73 -4.27 2.69 3.49
N ILE A 74 -3.64 1.73 2.83
CA ILE A 74 -4.23 1.06 1.67
C ILE A 74 -4.45 -0.39 2.04
N PHE A 75 -5.71 -0.80 2.02
CA PHE A 75 -6.13 -2.18 2.27
C PHE A 75 -6.66 -2.77 0.97
N ILE A 76 -6.28 -4.01 0.70
CA ILE A 76 -6.67 -4.71 -0.52
C ILE A 76 -7.12 -6.13 -0.19
N CYS A 77 -7.98 -6.69 -1.04
CA CYS A 77 -8.31 -8.11 -0.96
C CYS A 77 -7.09 -8.93 -1.39
N SER A 78 -6.80 -10.07 -0.77
CA SER A 78 -5.72 -10.96 -1.22
C SER A 78 -6.13 -11.85 -2.40
N ILE A 79 -7.38 -11.77 -2.86
CA ILE A 79 -7.91 -12.52 -4.01
C ILE A 79 -7.96 -11.58 -5.21
N GLY A 80 -7.09 -11.78 -6.20
CA GLY A 80 -6.97 -10.90 -7.37
C GLY A 80 -8.23 -10.83 -8.22
N ALA A 81 -9.00 -11.92 -8.29
CA ALA A 81 -10.31 -11.93 -8.97
C ALA A 81 -11.32 -10.91 -8.38
N CYS A 82 -11.10 -10.43 -7.14
CA CYS A 82 -11.94 -9.40 -6.51
C CYS A 82 -11.55 -7.97 -6.90
N HIS A 83 -10.44 -7.75 -7.61
CA HIS A 83 -9.87 -6.42 -7.86
C HIS A 83 -10.48 -5.71 -9.06
N LYS A 84 -11.78 -5.94 -9.28
CA LYS A 84 -12.60 -5.21 -10.27
C LYS A 84 -13.18 -3.90 -9.69
N THR A 85 -12.90 -3.60 -8.41
CA THR A 85 -13.37 -2.41 -7.67
C THR A 85 -12.33 -1.92 -6.66
N SER A 86 -12.17 -0.60 -6.51
CA SER A 86 -11.10 0.08 -5.73
C SER A 86 -11.43 0.36 -4.25
N TRP A 87 -10.46 0.29 -3.31
CA TRP A 87 -10.63 0.61 -1.87
C TRP A 87 -9.43 1.33 -1.19
N GLN A 88 -9.66 2.41 -0.42
CA GLN A 88 -8.61 3.17 0.33
C GLN A 88 -9.13 3.99 1.56
N LYS A 89 -8.26 4.27 2.56
CA LYS A 89 -8.53 5.15 3.74
C LYS A 89 -7.31 6.04 4.15
N ARG A 90 -7.54 7.31 4.53
CA ARG A 90 -6.58 8.28 5.11
C ARG A 90 -6.85 8.52 6.60
N SER A 91 -5.82 8.80 7.41
CA SER A 91 -5.89 9.21 8.83
C SER A 91 -4.96 10.39 9.11
N GLN A 92 -5.32 11.28 10.04
CA GLN A 92 -4.54 12.48 10.35
C GLN A 92 -4.60 12.88 11.84
N LEU A 93 -3.50 13.43 12.35
CA LEU A 93 -3.36 14.01 13.70
C LEU A 93 -2.43 15.24 13.69
N PRO A 94 -2.73 16.27 14.50
CA PRO A 94 -1.86 17.43 14.64
C PRO A 94 -0.51 17.12 15.30
N LYS A 95 0.46 18.03 15.15
CA LYS A 95 1.80 17.93 15.79
C LYS A 95 1.70 17.70 17.29
N ASP A 96 0.97 18.59 17.96
CA ASP A 96 0.64 18.44 19.37
C ASP A 96 -0.61 17.57 19.49
N ASN A 97 -0.41 16.29 19.72
CA ASN A 97 -1.48 15.33 19.95
C ASN A 97 -1.19 14.49 21.21
N PRO A 98 -2.21 13.87 21.81
CA PRO A 98 -2.04 13.16 23.07
C PRO A 98 -1.32 11.80 22.94
N TYR A 99 -1.04 11.33 21.73
CA TYR A 99 -0.48 10.00 21.47
C TYR A 99 1.02 10.06 21.14
N TRP A 100 1.43 11.08 20.40
CA TRP A 100 2.81 11.28 19.95
C TRP A 100 3.29 12.67 20.38
N ASN A 101 3.80 12.76 21.61
CA ASN A 101 4.41 13.99 22.11
C ASN A 101 5.75 13.67 22.78
N PRO A 102 6.89 13.97 22.13
CA PRO A 102 8.21 13.67 22.68
C PRO A 102 8.56 14.48 23.94
N SER A 103 7.83 15.56 24.24
CA SER A 103 8.06 16.41 25.42
C SER A 103 7.34 15.92 26.68
N LYS A 104 6.44 14.94 26.57
CA LYS A 104 5.78 14.32 27.71
C LYS A 104 6.36 12.94 27.95
N VAL A 105 7.51 12.91 28.61
CA VAL A 105 8.13 11.69 29.11
C VAL A 105 7.89 11.57 30.62
N ASP A 106 7.66 10.36 31.11
CA ASP A 106 7.57 10.09 32.53
C ASP A 106 8.97 10.18 33.19
N ASP A 107 9.01 10.02 34.51
CA ASP A 107 10.27 10.07 35.28
C ASP A 107 11.30 8.99 34.86
N SER A 108 10.87 7.99 34.05
CA SER A 108 11.72 6.95 33.47
C SER A 108 12.09 7.20 31.99
N ASN A 109 11.81 8.42 31.50
CA ASN A 109 12.08 8.86 30.14
C ASN A 109 11.26 8.11 29.07
N GLN A 110 10.12 7.51 29.45
CA GLN A 110 9.18 6.87 28.53
C GLN A 110 8.01 7.80 28.17
N PRO A 111 7.46 7.75 26.94
CA PRO A 111 6.32 8.57 26.56
C PRO A 111 5.12 8.37 27.52
N ILE A 112 4.61 9.45 28.11
CA ILE A 112 3.42 9.42 28.97
C ILE A 112 2.20 9.14 28.09
N THR A 113 1.69 7.91 28.13
CA THR A 113 0.43 7.53 27.49
C THR A 113 -0.68 7.47 28.55
N THR A 114 -1.59 8.46 28.54
CA THR A 114 -2.77 8.46 29.44
C THR A 114 -3.99 7.72 28.85
N HIS A 115 -3.76 7.01 27.75
CA HIS A 115 -4.77 6.57 26.80
C HIS A 115 -4.89 5.05 26.75
N HIS A 116 -6.11 4.55 26.57
CA HIS A 116 -6.37 3.11 26.55
C HIS A 116 -6.34 2.61 25.10
N ALA A 117 -5.25 1.93 24.73
CA ALA A 117 -5.13 1.34 23.39
C ALA A 117 -6.32 0.40 23.09
N ALA A 118 -6.90 0.54 21.89
CA ALA A 118 -7.99 -0.31 21.49
C ALA A 118 -7.54 -1.77 21.35
N HIS A 119 -8.47 -2.70 21.61
CA HIS A 119 -8.22 -4.11 21.39
C HIS A 119 -7.94 -4.38 19.91
N GLN A 120 -6.79 -4.96 19.61
CA GLN A 120 -6.39 -5.31 18.25
C GLN A 120 -6.64 -6.78 17.95
N CYS A 121 -6.98 -7.06 16.69
CA CYS A 121 -6.98 -8.40 16.15
C CYS A 121 -5.54 -8.92 16.12
N VAL A 122 -5.30 -10.04 16.81
CA VAL A 122 -3.97 -10.65 16.90
C VAL A 122 -3.34 -10.98 15.53
N VAL A 123 -4.18 -11.26 14.53
CA VAL A 123 -3.73 -11.57 13.17
C VAL A 123 -3.39 -10.28 12.42
N CYS A 124 -4.36 -9.43 12.11
CA CYS A 124 -4.20 -8.31 11.17
C CYS A 124 -4.04 -6.91 11.78
N GLY A 125 -4.13 -6.77 13.11
CA GLY A 125 -4.02 -5.45 13.77
C GLY A 125 -5.25 -4.53 13.67
N LEU A 126 -6.30 -4.87 12.89
CA LEU A 126 -7.59 -4.17 12.89
C LEU A 126 -8.30 -4.25 14.25
N HIS A 127 -9.36 -3.48 14.46
CA HIS A 127 -10.10 -3.51 15.73
C HIS A 127 -10.66 -4.90 16.03
N GLY A 128 -10.28 -5.45 17.18
CA GLY A 128 -10.60 -6.78 17.66
C GLY A 128 -11.92 -6.84 18.39
N SER A 129 -13.04 -6.67 17.66
CA SER A 129 -14.40 -6.64 18.22
C SER A 129 -14.89 -7.96 18.83
N LYS A 130 -14.18 -9.07 18.62
CA LYS A 130 -14.52 -10.40 19.14
C LYS A 130 -13.39 -10.92 20.02
N THR A 131 -13.72 -11.54 21.14
CA THR A 131 -12.72 -12.13 22.05
C THR A 131 -12.84 -13.66 22.06
N CYS A 132 -11.71 -14.37 22.18
CA CYS A 132 -11.68 -15.82 22.31
C CYS A 132 -12.63 -16.30 23.43
N GLY A 133 -13.59 -17.16 23.08
CA GLY A 133 -14.59 -17.66 24.02
C GLY A 133 -14.00 -18.44 25.20
N LYS A 134 -12.83 -19.08 25.01
CA LYS A 134 -12.19 -19.94 26.02
C LYS A 134 -11.24 -19.14 26.94
N CYS A 135 -10.20 -18.49 26.40
CA CYS A 135 -9.22 -17.79 27.24
C CYS A 135 -9.59 -16.34 27.59
N LYS A 136 -10.50 -15.71 26.83
CA LYS A 136 -10.87 -14.29 26.96
C LYS A 136 -9.71 -13.28 26.82
N ALA A 137 -8.50 -13.72 26.46
CA ALA A 137 -7.31 -12.88 26.38
C ALA A 137 -6.96 -12.39 24.97
N ILE A 138 -7.45 -13.08 23.93
CA ILE A 138 -7.11 -12.79 22.54
C ILE A 138 -8.31 -12.21 21.80
N ASN A 139 -8.08 -11.12 21.07
CA ASN A 139 -9.09 -10.43 20.28
C ASN A 139 -8.91 -10.67 18.78
N TYR A 140 -10.02 -10.66 18.06
CA TYR A 140 -10.14 -10.94 16.64
C TYR A 140 -11.13 -9.97 16.00
N CYS A 141 -10.86 -9.55 14.77
CA CYS A 141 -11.82 -8.75 14.01
C CYS A 141 -12.89 -9.62 13.34
N SER A 142 -12.59 -10.88 13.04
CA SER A 142 -13.46 -11.80 12.30
C SER A 142 -13.34 -13.25 12.77
N ARG A 143 -14.35 -14.06 12.44
CA ARG A 143 -14.31 -15.52 12.66
C ARG A 143 -13.24 -16.19 11.80
N GLU A 144 -12.96 -15.64 10.62
CA GLU A 144 -11.91 -16.13 9.72
C GLU A 144 -10.53 -16.02 10.39
N HIS A 145 -10.16 -14.83 10.90
CA HIS A 145 -8.90 -14.65 11.62
C HIS A 145 -8.82 -15.46 12.91
N GLN A 146 -9.94 -15.63 13.63
CA GLN A 146 -9.98 -16.54 14.77
C GLN A 146 -9.66 -17.98 14.37
N THR A 147 -10.21 -18.43 13.24
CA THR A 147 -9.99 -19.79 12.73
C THR A 147 -8.55 -19.98 12.27
N SER A 148 -8.00 -19.03 11.49
CA SER A 148 -6.60 -19.07 11.06
C SER A 148 -5.63 -19.08 12.24
N HIS A 149 -5.86 -18.25 13.26
CA HIS A 149 -5.02 -18.25 14.46
C HIS A 149 -5.18 -19.55 15.28
N TRP A 150 -6.38 -20.14 15.33
CA TRP A 150 -6.63 -21.41 15.99
C TRP A 150 -5.85 -22.57 15.36
N THR A 151 -5.85 -22.64 14.03
CA THR A 151 -5.24 -23.74 13.27
C THR A 151 -3.78 -23.46 12.95
N ILE A 152 -3.50 -22.42 12.15
CA ILE A 152 -2.17 -22.04 11.67
C ILE A 152 -1.36 -21.46 12.82
N GLY A 153 -1.95 -20.54 13.58
CA GLY A 153 -1.27 -19.91 14.72
C GLY A 153 -1.15 -20.78 15.96
N GLN A 154 -1.66 -22.02 15.89
CA GLN A 154 -1.61 -23.01 16.96
C GLN A 154 -2.22 -22.52 18.28
N HIS A 155 -3.12 -21.52 18.24
CA HIS A 155 -3.77 -21.03 19.44
C HIS A 155 -4.56 -22.14 20.16
N LYS A 156 -5.00 -23.19 19.45
CA LYS A 156 -5.62 -24.37 20.09
C LYS A 156 -4.75 -25.04 21.16
N LEU A 157 -3.42 -25.03 20.97
CA LEU A 157 -2.45 -25.57 21.92
C LEU A 157 -2.15 -24.56 23.02
N HIS A 158 -2.18 -23.27 22.68
CA HIS A 158 -1.77 -22.19 23.59
C HIS A 158 -2.91 -21.60 24.41
N CYS A 159 -4.17 -21.88 24.05
CA CYS A 159 -5.33 -21.22 24.63
C CYS A 159 -5.59 -21.66 26.08
N GLY A 160 -5.23 -20.78 27.02
CA GLY A 160 -5.42 -20.98 28.45
C GLY A 160 -4.33 -21.82 29.12
N ALA A 161 -3.21 -22.05 28.43
CA ALA A 161 -2.06 -22.72 29.02
C ALA A 161 -1.29 -21.76 29.93
N THR A 162 -0.85 -22.25 31.09
CA THR A 162 -0.06 -21.48 32.08
C THR A 162 1.44 -21.62 31.87
N ASP A 163 1.89 -22.70 31.22
CA ASP A 163 3.29 -23.13 31.20
C ASP A 163 3.95 -22.97 29.82
N LEU A 164 3.35 -22.19 28.92
CA LEU A 164 3.95 -21.92 27.61
C LEU A 164 4.83 -20.67 27.65
N SER A 165 5.98 -20.77 27.01
CA SER A 165 6.88 -19.63 26.87
C SER A 165 6.25 -18.57 25.95
N ALA A 166 6.55 -17.29 26.22
CA ALA A 166 6.07 -16.18 25.41
C ALA A 166 6.55 -16.30 23.95
N GLU A 167 7.73 -16.88 23.74
CA GLU A 167 8.33 -17.13 22.43
C GLU A 167 7.51 -18.15 21.61
N ALA A 168 6.98 -19.21 22.25
CA ALA A 168 6.14 -20.19 21.57
C ALA A 168 4.84 -19.55 21.06
N VAL A 169 4.22 -18.69 21.89
CA VAL A 169 3.02 -17.94 21.50
C VAL A 169 3.34 -16.97 20.37
N ALA A 170 4.42 -16.20 20.48
CA ALA A 170 4.86 -15.26 19.45
C ALA A 170 5.17 -15.96 18.11
N LYS A 171 5.82 -17.14 18.16
CA LYS A 171 6.09 -17.96 16.97
C LYS A 171 4.80 -18.41 16.29
N GLY A 172 3.80 -18.84 17.05
CA GLY A 172 2.48 -19.20 16.51
C GLY A 172 1.81 -18.00 15.83
N ILE A 173 1.80 -16.84 16.47
CA ILE A 173 1.26 -15.60 15.88
C ILE A 173 2.00 -15.25 14.58
N LYS A 174 3.33 -15.30 14.57
CA LYS A 174 4.16 -15.03 13.38
C LYS A 174 3.82 -15.98 12.23
N LEU A 175 3.70 -17.28 12.51
CA LEU A 175 3.31 -18.28 11.51
C LEU A 175 1.94 -17.96 10.90
N CYS A 176 0.96 -17.60 11.73
CA CYS A 176 -0.37 -17.20 11.25
C CYS A 176 -0.32 -15.92 10.42
N ARG A 177 0.46 -14.91 10.84
CA ARG A 177 0.59 -13.65 10.10
C ARG A 177 1.23 -13.87 8.74
N ASN A 178 2.31 -14.63 8.67
CA ASN A 178 2.98 -14.95 7.40
C ASN A 178 2.09 -15.72 6.41
N ALA A 179 1.08 -16.43 6.90
CA ALA A 179 0.13 -17.15 6.06
C ALA A 179 -1.08 -16.32 5.62
N VAL A 180 -1.35 -15.18 6.27
CA VAL A 180 -2.57 -14.39 6.08
C VAL A 180 -2.29 -12.98 5.55
N LEU A 181 -1.18 -12.37 5.96
CA LEU A 181 -0.79 -11.00 5.61
C LEU A 181 0.35 -11.02 4.58
N PHE A 182 0.51 -9.92 3.86
CA PHE A 182 1.72 -9.71 3.06
C PHE A 182 2.96 -9.57 3.96
N PRO A 183 4.14 -9.96 3.45
CA PRO A 183 5.40 -9.68 4.13
C PRO A 183 5.56 -8.19 4.45
N GLU A 184 6.35 -7.91 5.48
CA GLU A 184 6.58 -6.55 5.96
C GLU A 184 7.92 -6.02 5.43
N TYR A 185 7.87 -4.90 4.72
CA TYR A 185 9.04 -4.16 4.23
C TYR A 185 8.93 -2.69 4.61
N GLU A 186 10.06 -2.05 4.87
CA GLU A 186 10.16 -0.60 5.04
C GLU A 186 10.22 0.06 3.66
N ILE A 187 9.60 1.23 3.51
CA ILE A 187 9.71 2.03 2.29
C ILE A 187 10.69 3.15 2.57
N VAL A 188 11.85 3.06 1.92
CA VAL A 188 12.90 4.08 1.98
C VAL A 188 12.70 5.04 0.81
N SER A 189 12.67 6.34 1.11
CA SER A 189 12.47 7.39 0.11
C SER A 189 13.79 7.97 -0.38
N GLU A 190 13.92 8.13 -1.69
CA GLU A 190 15.03 8.85 -2.33
C GLU A 190 14.49 9.83 -3.38
N SER A 191 15.20 10.92 -3.64
CA SER A 191 14.81 11.82 -4.73
C SER A 191 15.00 11.15 -6.09
N GLU A 192 14.05 11.36 -7.02
CA GLU A 192 14.21 10.90 -8.40
C GLU A 192 15.45 11.55 -9.04
N THR A 193 16.34 10.71 -9.58
CA THR A 193 17.54 11.15 -10.28
C THR A 193 17.36 10.88 -11.76
N LEU A 194 17.35 11.94 -12.56
CA LEU A 194 17.32 11.83 -14.02
C LEU A 194 18.73 12.05 -14.56
N PRO A 195 19.18 11.27 -15.57
CA PRO A 195 20.46 11.53 -16.21
C PRO A 195 20.46 12.92 -16.86
N ASP A 196 21.66 13.52 -16.96
CA ASP A 196 21.85 14.77 -17.68
C ASP A 196 21.38 14.63 -19.14
N SER A 197 20.93 15.74 -19.73
CA SER A 197 20.31 15.77 -21.07
C SER A 197 21.14 15.10 -22.17
N LYS A 198 22.47 15.06 -22.04
CA LYS A 198 23.37 14.38 -22.99
C LYS A 198 23.35 12.84 -22.90
N GLU A 199 23.03 12.28 -21.73
CA GLU A 199 22.87 10.83 -21.53
C GLU A 199 21.44 10.36 -21.85
N GLN A 200 20.46 11.25 -21.77
CA GLN A 200 19.11 10.98 -22.28
C GLN A 200 19.09 10.81 -23.81
N ASP A 201 19.98 11.51 -24.52
CA ASP A 201 20.12 11.45 -25.97
C ASP A 201 20.83 10.16 -26.44
N THR A 202 21.83 9.65 -25.70
CA THR A 202 22.51 8.39 -26.04
C THR A 202 21.64 7.16 -25.84
N LEU A 203 20.72 7.18 -24.87
CA LEU A 203 19.68 6.15 -24.75
C LEU A 203 18.68 6.20 -25.91
N THR A 204 18.41 7.38 -26.48
CA THR A 204 17.57 7.52 -27.68
C THR A 204 18.30 7.21 -28.99
N GLU A 205 19.62 7.42 -29.09
CA GLU A 205 20.41 7.09 -30.28
C GLU A 205 20.83 5.61 -30.33
N GLY A 206 21.09 4.98 -29.18
CA GLY A 206 21.23 3.52 -29.05
C GLY A 206 19.90 2.80 -29.31
N SER A 207 18.79 3.51 -29.14
CA SER A 207 17.45 3.11 -29.57
C SER A 207 17.11 3.74 -30.93
N SER A 208 17.92 3.49 -31.96
CA SER A 208 17.38 3.46 -33.32
C SER A 208 16.31 2.37 -33.37
N LEU A 209 15.12 2.72 -32.89
CA LEU A 209 13.91 1.92 -32.78
C LEU A 209 13.31 1.76 -34.18
N ASN A 210 14.06 1.07 -35.03
CA ASN A 210 13.53 0.34 -36.17
C ASN A 210 13.44 -1.14 -35.80
N ASN A 211 12.84 -1.43 -34.65
CA ASN A 211 12.09 -2.64 -34.31
C ASN A 211 11.81 -2.61 -32.81
N SER A 212 10.55 -2.80 -32.47
CA SER A 212 9.96 -2.94 -31.14
C SER A 212 10.77 -3.87 -30.23
N GLN A 213 11.59 -3.30 -29.35
CA GLN A 213 12.23 -4.03 -28.26
C GLN A 213 11.71 -3.47 -26.93
N ALA A 214 10.68 -4.12 -26.38
CA ALA A 214 10.31 -3.98 -24.99
C ALA A 214 11.46 -4.55 -24.14
N LEU A 215 12.01 -3.76 -23.22
CA LEU A 215 13.01 -4.24 -22.28
C LEU A 215 12.28 -4.97 -21.15
N VAL A 216 12.39 -6.30 -21.15
CA VAL A 216 11.84 -7.20 -20.12
C VAL A 216 12.85 -7.33 -18.97
N PRO A 217 12.43 -7.47 -17.70
CA PRO A 217 13.35 -7.75 -16.60
C PRO A 217 14.15 -9.03 -16.84
N VAL A 218 15.38 -9.07 -16.32
CA VAL A 218 16.34 -10.17 -16.48
C VAL A 218 15.74 -11.51 -16.04
N GLY A 219 15.32 -12.29 -17.02
CA GLY A 219 14.95 -13.70 -16.98
C GLY A 219 15.11 -14.24 -18.40
N ASP A 220 15.75 -15.40 -18.56
CA ASP A 220 16.23 -16.00 -19.81
C ASP A 220 15.11 -16.45 -20.80
N GLU A 221 14.13 -15.60 -21.10
CA GLU A 221 13.12 -15.90 -22.11
C GLU A 221 13.11 -14.83 -23.20
N VAL A 222 13.71 -15.20 -24.35
CA VAL A 222 13.71 -14.41 -25.58
C VAL A 222 12.33 -14.54 -26.23
N TYR A 223 11.45 -13.56 -26.02
CA TYR A 223 10.14 -13.49 -26.68
C TYR A 223 10.23 -12.75 -28.02
N GLU A 224 9.61 -13.32 -29.05
CA GLU A 224 9.57 -12.79 -30.42
C GLU A 224 8.78 -11.48 -30.52
N ASN A 225 9.34 -10.52 -31.28
CA ASN A 225 8.77 -9.19 -31.54
C ASN A 225 7.37 -9.26 -32.15
N SER A 226 6.36 -8.79 -31.41
CA SER A 226 5.05 -8.44 -31.96
C SER A 226 4.98 -6.93 -32.20
N ASN A 227 4.55 -6.53 -33.40
CA ASN A 227 4.23 -5.14 -33.74
C ASN A 227 2.93 -4.75 -33.02
N VAL A 228 3.05 -4.30 -31.77
CA VAL A 228 1.94 -3.71 -31.02
C VAL A 228 2.00 -2.19 -31.21
N ASP A 229 0.87 -1.54 -31.46
CA ASP A 229 0.73 -0.08 -31.38
C ASP A 229 0.93 0.34 -29.91
N VAL A 230 2.17 0.66 -29.53
CA VAL A 230 2.50 1.09 -28.17
C VAL A 230 2.16 2.58 -28.03
N ASP A 231 1.32 2.93 -27.05
CA ASP A 231 0.95 4.33 -26.81
C ASP A 231 2.11 5.18 -26.27
N GLU A 232 2.04 6.50 -26.47
CA GLU A 232 3.14 7.42 -26.14
C GLU A 232 3.39 7.47 -24.62
N ALA A 233 2.32 7.30 -23.83
CA ALA A 233 2.40 7.20 -22.38
C ALA A 233 3.25 6.00 -21.94
N PHE A 234 3.06 4.81 -22.52
CA PHE A 234 3.81 3.63 -22.15
C PHE A 234 5.31 3.77 -22.45
N LEU A 235 5.68 4.35 -23.60
CA LEU A 235 7.09 4.61 -23.93
C LEU A 235 7.74 5.58 -22.93
N LYS A 236 7.02 6.64 -22.55
CA LYS A 236 7.47 7.59 -21.52
C LYS A 236 7.60 6.91 -20.16
N PHE A 237 6.64 6.07 -19.79
CA PHE A 237 6.65 5.29 -18.57
C PHE A 237 7.87 4.36 -18.53
N GLN A 238 8.06 3.53 -19.56
CA GLN A 238 9.17 2.58 -19.62
C GLN A 238 10.52 3.29 -19.56
N LYS A 239 10.71 4.37 -20.35
CA LYS A 239 11.94 5.17 -20.30
C LYS A 239 12.17 5.78 -18.92
N ARG A 240 11.11 6.25 -18.25
CA ARG A 240 11.26 6.84 -16.92
C ARG A 240 11.58 5.80 -15.84
N ILE A 241 10.90 4.65 -15.86
CA ILE A 241 11.13 3.56 -14.89
C ILE A 241 12.49 2.91 -15.09
N SER A 242 13.02 2.85 -16.33
CA SER A 242 14.32 2.20 -16.60
C SER A 242 15.51 2.82 -15.87
N PHE A 243 15.41 4.07 -15.39
CA PHE A 243 16.47 4.69 -14.60
C PHE A 243 16.59 4.11 -13.20
N GLN A 244 15.47 3.72 -12.60
CA GLN A 244 15.40 3.23 -11.23
C GLN A 244 14.32 2.13 -11.15
N PRO A 245 14.54 0.94 -11.76
CA PRO A 245 13.49 -0.05 -11.98
C PRO A 245 12.92 -0.70 -10.72
N ASP A 246 13.65 -0.68 -9.60
CA ASP A 246 13.24 -1.29 -8.32
C ASP A 246 12.29 -0.40 -7.49
N GLN A 247 11.99 0.81 -7.97
CA GLN A 247 11.05 1.71 -7.29
C GLN A 247 9.66 1.07 -7.21
N VAL A 248 9.00 1.18 -6.05
CA VAL A 248 7.64 0.65 -5.81
C VAL A 248 6.60 1.73 -5.59
N VAL A 249 7.03 2.93 -5.19
CA VAL A 249 6.18 4.10 -4.97
C VAL A 249 6.81 5.31 -5.67
N ARG A 250 5.97 6.20 -6.22
CA ARG A 250 6.40 7.54 -6.66
C ARG A 250 5.51 8.57 -5.99
N TYR A 251 6.06 9.31 -5.05
CA TYR A 251 5.39 10.39 -4.33
C TYR A 251 5.62 11.72 -5.05
N ALA A 252 4.53 12.37 -5.46
CA ALA A 252 4.57 13.45 -6.43
C ALA A 252 4.06 14.80 -5.90
N ARG A 253 3.44 14.80 -4.72
CA ARG A 253 2.89 16.01 -4.10
C ARG A 253 3.86 16.60 -3.08
N LEU A 254 5.01 17.05 -3.58
CA LEU A 254 6.03 17.76 -2.80
C LEU A 254 5.81 19.27 -2.81
N GLU A 255 5.23 19.81 -3.90
CA GLU A 255 5.01 21.24 -4.10
C GLU A 255 3.53 21.55 -4.30
N TYR A 256 2.89 22.20 -3.32
CA TYR A 256 1.42 22.41 -3.30
C TYR A 256 0.86 23.33 -4.39
N ASN A 257 1.73 24.12 -5.00
CA ASN A 257 1.36 25.08 -6.04
C ASN A 257 1.37 24.44 -7.44
N GLU A 258 1.92 23.24 -7.60
CA GLU A 258 1.98 22.52 -8.85
C GLU A 258 1.08 21.29 -8.79
N ASN A 259 0.19 21.13 -9.77
CA ASN A 259 -0.49 19.85 -9.95
C ASN A 259 0.47 18.95 -10.72
N THR A 260 0.96 17.89 -10.08
CA THR A 260 1.74 16.86 -10.74
C THR A 260 0.80 15.80 -11.31
N ASP A 261 0.93 15.51 -12.60
CA ASP A 261 0.25 14.37 -13.21
C ASP A 261 0.99 13.06 -12.86
N PRO A 262 0.26 11.94 -12.70
CA PRO A 262 0.90 10.64 -12.55
C PRO A 262 1.71 10.27 -13.78
N LEU A 263 2.71 9.41 -13.59
CA LEU A 263 3.40 8.74 -14.68
C LEU A 263 2.48 7.65 -15.22
N TRP A 264 1.70 8.01 -16.25
CA TRP A 264 0.73 7.16 -16.91
C TRP A 264 1.39 5.95 -17.59
N ILE A 265 0.83 4.77 -17.38
CA ILE A 265 1.22 3.54 -18.08
C ILE A 265 0.59 3.45 -19.46
N SER A 266 -0.59 4.03 -19.63
CA SER A 266 -1.31 4.02 -20.90
C SER A 266 -2.01 5.36 -21.12
N ASP A 267 -2.25 5.69 -22.38
CA ASP A 267 -3.10 6.80 -22.79
C ASP A 267 -4.59 6.53 -22.53
N TYR A 268 -4.95 5.26 -22.33
CA TYR A 268 -6.28 4.81 -21.98
C TYR A 268 -6.44 4.59 -20.47
N GLY A 269 -7.68 4.43 -20.02
CA GLY A 269 -7.99 4.14 -18.61
C GLY A 269 -7.60 5.25 -17.63
N LYS A 270 -7.42 6.48 -18.10
CA LYS A 270 -7.20 7.65 -17.25
C LYS A 270 -8.52 8.03 -16.56
N PRO A 271 -8.50 8.36 -15.25
CA PRO A 271 -9.71 8.77 -14.55
C PRO A 271 -10.24 10.09 -15.10
N THR A 272 -11.56 10.20 -15.18
CA THR A 272 -12.27 11.43 -15.53
C THR A 272 -12.61 12.25 -14.28
N ALA A 273 -13.17 13.45 -14.47
CA ALA A 273 -13.66 14.27 -13.35
C ALA A 273 -14.78 13.58 -12.55
N ASP A 274 -15.61 12.75 -13.22
CA ASP A 274 -16.69 11.99 -12.57
C ASP A 274 -16.16 10.83 -11.74
N ASP A 275 -15.03 10.24 -12.15
CA ASP A 275 -14.32 9.20 -11.40
C ASP A 275 -13.59 9.75 -10.16
N LEU A 276 -13.31 11.05 -10.16
CA LEU A 276 -12.61 11.78 -9.09
C LEU A 276 -13.52 12.84 -8.48
N PRO A 277 -14.62 12.45 -7.81
CA PRO A 277 -15.50 13.41 -7.17
C PRO A 277 -14.74 14.25 -6.13
N PRO A 278 -15.18 15.50 -5.87
CA PRO A 278 -14.62 16.31 -4.79
C PRO A 278 -14.72 15.62 -3.43
N CYS A 279 -13.93 16.11 -2.49
CA CYS A 279 -13.94 15.62 -1.12
C CYS A 279 -15.35 15.76 -0.52
N GLU A 280 -15.88 14.63 -0.05
CA GLU A 280 -17.21 14.54 0.58
C GLU A 280 -17.34 15.32 1.90
N HIS A 281 -16.27 15.94 2.39
CA HIS A 281 -16.24 16.61 3.69
C HIS A 281 -16.04 18.12 3.59
N CYS A 282 -15.15 18.59 2.71
CA CYS A 282 -14.91 20.02 2.52
C CYS A 282 -15.31 20.54 1.12
N GLY A 283 -15.70 19.66 0.20
CA GLY A 283 -16.06 20.03 -1.17
C GLY A 283 -14.89 20.38 -2.09
N GLN A 284 -13.64 20.36 -1.60
CA GLN A 284 -12.46 20.64 -2.42
C GLN A 284 -12.11 19.46 -3.32
N GLN A 285 -11.51 19.74 -4.48
CA GLN A 285 -11.11 18.71 -5.43
C GLN A 285 -10.06 17.76 -4.83
N ARG A 286 -10.07 16.49 -5.28
CA ARG A 286 -8.98 15.56 -5.00
C ARG A 286 -7.90 15.70 -6.06
N THR A 287 -6.64 15.71 -5.63
CA THR A 287 -5.47 15.80 -6.50
C THR A 287 -4.63 14.54 -6.36
N PHE A 288 -3.89 14.23 -7.42
CA PHE A 288 -2.90 13.15 -7.39
C PHE A 288 -1.88 13.42 -6.28
N GLU A 289 -1.53 12.38 -5.52
CA GLU A 289 -0.57 12.46 -4.44
C GLU A 289 0.63 11.55 -4.67
N PHE A 290 0.37 10.27 -4.91
CA PHE A 290 1.39 9.28 -5.20
C PHE A 290 0.83 8.13 -6.02
N GLN A 291 1.71 7.38 -6.66
CA GLN A 291 1.37 6.13 -7.34
C GLN A 291 2.16 4.96 -6.76
N ILE A 292 1.54 3.79 -6.78
CA ILE A 292 2.14 2.50 -6.45
C ILE A 292 2.30 1.73 -7.75
N LEU A 293 3.50 1.22 -7.98
CA LEU A 293 3.85 0.51 -9.21
C LEU A 293 3.62 -1.00 -9.07
N SER A 294 3.50 -1.66 -10.21
CA SER A 294 3.38 -3.13 -10.30
C SER A 294 4.60 -3.86 -9.74
N THR A 295 5.77 -3.23 -9.73
CA THR A 295 7.01 -3.72 -9.09
C THR A 295 6.82 -4.11 -7.63
N LEU A 296 5.88 -3.47 -6.91
CA LEU A 296 5.53 -3.83 -5.54
C LEU A 296 5.05 -5.29 -5.42
N LEU A 297 4.42 -5.85 -6.45
CA LEU A 297 3.90 -7.23 -6.47
C LEU A 297 5.00 -8.26 -6.17
N ASN A 298 6.25 -7.98 -6.56
CA ASN A 298 7.41 -8.83 -6.31
C ASN A 298 7.72 -9.01 -4.81
N HIS A 299 7.23 -8.09 -3.97
CA HIS A 299 7.44 -8.13 -2.52
C HIS A 299 6.28 -8.77 -1.75
N LEU A 300 5.16 -9.10 -2.41
CA LEU A 300 3.97 -9.57 -1.72
C LEU A 300 3.96 -11.09 -1.44
N ASN A 301 4.96 -11.82 -1.94
CA ASN A 301 5.05 -13.28 -1.84
C ASN A 301 3.75 -13.97 -2.29
N ILE A 302 3.21 -13.50 -3.41
CA ILE A 302 2.02 -14.04 -4.06
C ILE A 302 2.41 -15.02 -5.16
N ASP A 303 1.56 -16.01 -5.42
CA ASP A 303 1.76 -16.97 -6.49
C ASP A 303 1.20 -16.42 -7.82
N ASN A 304 2.08 -15.80 -8.59
CA ASN A 304 1.77 -15.17 -9.88
C ASN A 304 1.34 -16.16 -10.97
N THR A 305 1.48 -17.47 -10.75
CA THR A 305 1.00 -18.47 -11.71
C THR A 305 -0.52 -18.69 -11.66
N ARG A 306 -1.16 -18.17 -10.60
CA ARG A 306 -2.60 -18.33 -10.42
C ARG A 306 -3.38 -17.33 -11.25
N THR A 307 -4.47 -17.82 -11.84
CA THR A 307 -5.43 -16.98 -12.59
C THR A 307 -6.12 -15.91 -11.73
N ASP A 308 -6.09 -16.06 -10.41
CA ASP A 308 -6.62 -15.10 -9.43
C ASP A 308 -5.51 -14.38 -8.65
N SER A 309 -4.27 -14.35 -9.16
CA SER A 309 -3.19 -13.56 -8.56
C SER A 309 -3.48 -12.07 -8.62
N LEU A 310 -2.85 -11.31 -7.73
CA LEU A 310 -2.93 -9.86 -7.75
C LEU A 310 -2.13 -9.35 -8.94
N ASP A 311 -2.75 -8.46 -9.71
CA ASP A 311 -2.12 -7.84 -10.86
C ASP A 311 -2.71 -6.44 -11.05
N TRP A 312 -1.84 -5.47 -11.32
CA TRP A 312 -2.16 -4.08 -11.66
C TRP A 312 -0.94 -3.47 -12.36
N GLY A 313 -1.16 -2.49 -13.24
CA GLY A 313 -0.07 -1.68 -13.78
C GLY A 313 0.37 -0.61 -12.78
N SER A 314 -0.57 0.24 -12.38
CA SER A 314 -0.36 1.30 -11.39
C SER A 314 -1.60 1.53 -10.56
N LEU A 315 -1.40 1.80 -9.28
CA LEU A 315 -2.45 2.30 -8.40
C LEU A 315 -2.17 3.76 -8.10
N LEU A 316 -3.01 4.64 -8.62
CA LEU A 316 -2.90 6.09 -8.53
C LEU A 316 -3.74 6.57 -7.35
N VAL A 317 -3.13 7.25 -6.39
CA VAL A 317 -3.79 7.72 -5.18
C VAL A 317 -4.10 9.20 -5.31
N TYR A 318 -5.39 9.52 -5.13
CA TYR A 318 -5.92 10.86 -5.14
C TYR A 318 -6.51 11.18 -3.77
N THR A 319 -6.07 12.27 -3.17
CA THR A 319 -6.54 12.70 -1.85
C THR A 319 -7.00 14.14 -1.86
N CYS A 320 -7.77 14.53 -0.85
CA CYS A 320 -8.26 15.90 -0.68
C CYS A 320 -7.12 16.92 -0.74
N LYS A 321 -7.15 17.86 -1.71
CA LYS A 321 -6.15 18.92 -1.88
C LYS A 321 -5.95 19.76 -0.62
N ALA A 322 -7.03 20.01 0.13
CA ALA A 322 -7.00 20.80 1.35
C ALA A 322 -6.66 19.99 2.61
N ASN A 323 -6.27 18.72 2.48
CA ASN A 323 -5.98 17.82 3.61
C ASN A 323 -7.03 17.88 4.72
N CYS A 324 -8.31 18.02 4.37
CA CYS A 324 -9.30 18.44 5.35
C CYS A 324 -9.36 17.50 6.55
N HIS A 325 -9.42 18.09 7.73
CA HIS A 325 -9.70 17.40 8.98
C HIS A 325 -11.21 17.36 9.21
N VAL A 326 -11.71 16.24 9.75
CA VAL A 326 -13.11 16.10 10.12
C VAL A 326 -13.19 15.79 11.60
N LEU A 327 -13.80 16.72 12.34
CA LEU A 327 -13.98 16.57 13.79
C LEU A 327 -14.62 15.23 14.12
N LYS A 328 -14.03 14.52 15.08
CA LYS A 328 -14.46 13.19 15.57
C LYS A 328 -14.36 12.05 14.55
N LYS A 329 -13.83 12.27 13.35
CA LYS A 329 -13.47 11.19 12.42
C LYS A 329 -11.96 11.04 12.37
N VAL A 330 -11.48 9.88 12.81
CA VAL A 330 -10.07 9.52 12.74
C VAL A 330 -9.67 9.12 11.32
N PHE A 331 -10.57 8.45 10.60
CA PHE A 331 -10.33 8.02 9.22
C PHE A 331 -11.28 8.70 8.23
N VAL A 332 -10.73 9.12 7.09
CA VAL A 332 -11.43 9.71 5.93
C VAL A 332 -11.18 8.84 4.71
N SER A 333 -12.17 8.65 3.84
CA SER A 333 -11.98 7.86 2.62
C SER A 333 -11.36 8.71 1.52
N GLU A 334 -10.38 8.14 0.82
CA GLU A 334 -9.76 8.75 -0.38
C GLU A 334 -9.91 7.80 -1.58
N ILE A 335 -9.42 8.23 -2.74
CA ILE A 335 -9.65 7.52 -4.00
C ILE A 335 -8.35 6.87 -4.48
N ILE A 336 -8.44 5.59 -4.78
CA ILE A 336 -7.41 4.85 -5.50
C ILE A 336 -7.97 4.46 -6.87
N TRP A 337 -7.23 4.83 -7.92
CA TRP A 337 -7.56 4.51 -9.29
C TRP A 337 -6.57 3.47 -9.80
N ARG A 338 -7.08 2.36 -10.33
CA ARG A 338 -6.27 1.31 -10.92
C ARG A 338 -6.13 1.58 -12.41
N GLN A 339 -4.90 1.67 -12.89
CA GLN A 339 -4.58 1.66 -14.31
C GLN A 339 -3.90 0.33 -14.64
N ASP A 340 -4.43 -0.37 -15.63
CA ASP A 340 -3.85 -1.61 -16.16
C ASP A 340 -2.96 -1.32 -17.37
N PHE A 341 -2.05 -2.24 -17.66
CA PHE A 341 -1.35 -2.25 -18.94
C PHE A 341 -2.38 -2.46 -20.07
N SER A 342 -2.12 -1.90 -21.26
CA SER A 342 -3.01 -2.14 -22.40
C SER A 342 -3.03 -3.64 -22.73
N GLU A 343 -4.22 -4.20 -22.99
CA GLU A 343 -4.37 -5.59 -23.42
C GLU A 343 -3.61 -5.87 -24.73
N GLU A 344 -3.44 -4.83 -25.56
CA GLU A 344 -2.68 -4.89 -26.81
C GLU A 344 -1.19 -5.15 -26.54
N GLY A 345 -0.61 -4.63 -25.45
CA GLY A 345 0.77 -4.90 -25.03
C GLY A 345 0.98 -6.23 -24.30
N LEU A 346 -0.11 -6.92 -23.92
CA LEU A 346 -0.09 -8.17 -23.15
C LEU A 346 -0.56 -9.40 -23.93
N ASN A 347 -0.91 -9.27 -25.23
CA ASN A 347 -1.29 -10.38 -26.10
C ASN A 347 -0.09 -11.28 -26.46
N PHE A 348 0.48 -11.95 -25.46
CA PHE A 348 1.38 -13.07 -25.63
C PHE A 348 0.54 -14.36 -25.70
N GLY A 349 0.49 -14.97 -26.89
CA GLY A 349 0.33 -16.43 -26.99
C GLY A 349 -1.08 -17.01 -26.94
N HIS A 350 -2.10 -16.38 -27.51
CA HIS A 350 -3.23 -17.16 -28.04
C HIS A 350 -3.02 -17.36 -29.54
N GLY A 351 -2.18 -18.36 -29.84
CA GLY A 351 -2.12 -18.94 -31.16
C GLY A 351 -3.54 -19.33 -31.57
N LYS A 352 -4.04 -18.64 -32.60
CA LYS A 352 -5.21 -19.08 -33.34
C LYS A 352 -5.00 -20.53 -33.73
N LEU A 353 -5.79 -21.44 -33.15
CA LEU A 353 -6.08 -22.70 -33.80
C LEU A 353 -6.95 -22.35 -35.02
N GLU A 354 -6.29 -22.09 -36.16
CA GLU A 354 -6.95 -22.09 -37.46
C GLU A 354 -7.04 -23.55 -37.96
N ALA A 355 -8.29 -23.94 -38.25
CA ALA A 355 -8.80 -25.16 -38.90
C ALA A 355 -8.79 -26.48 -38.11
#